data_AF-A0A7V4JTL4-F1
#
_entry.id   AF-A0A7V4JTL4-F1
#
_cell.length_a   1.000
_cell.length_b   1.000
_cell.length_c   1.000
_cell.angle_alpha   90.00
_cell.angle_beta   90.00
_cell.angle_gamma   90.00
#
_symmetry.space_group_name_H-M   'P 1'
#
loop_
_entity.id
_entity.type
_entity.pdbx_description
1 polymer ?
#
loop_
_entity_poly.entity_id
_entity_poly.type
_entity_poly.pdbx_seq_one_letter_code
_entity_poly.pdbx_strand_id
1 'polypeptide(L)'
;AAIVALLYTCGLRRAEMVGLDVADYDPTTGALRIRGKGGKERLAHVVNGTADALADWLAVRGDRPGALFCSIRKGGHLTWQRMTTTALHKMLTGRALEAGVKPLSCHDLRRTFVSDLLDGGADIATVQQLAGHASVTTTARYDRRPEQTRRKAAEMLHVPYRRRGALLDKSW
;
A
#
# COMPACT_ATOMS: atom_id res chain seq x y z
N ALA A 1 -8.46 -13.06 -3.64
CA ALA A 1 -8.23 -12.17 -2.48
C ALA A 1 -6.76 -11.73 -2.39
N ALA A 2 -5.80 -12.64 -2.18
CA ALA A 2 -4.38 -12.34 -1.95
C ALA A 2 -3.76 -11.26 -2.87
N ILE A 3 -3.96 -11.39 -4.19
CA ILE A 3 -3.42 -10.44 -5.19
C ILE A 3 -3.89 -9.01 -4.95
N VAL A 4 -5.20 -8.83 -4.76
CA VAL A 4 -5.80 -7.50 -4.53
C VAL A 4 -5.34 -6.95 -3.19
N ALA A 5 -5.33 -7.79 -2.15
CA ALA A 5 -4.91 -7.42 -0.81
C ALA A 5 -3.45 -6.92 -0.80
N LEU A 6 -2.49 -7.67 -1.37
CA LEU A 6 -1.09 -7.24 -1.44
C LEU A 6 -0.88 -5.97 -2.28
N LEU A 7 -1.59 -5.84 -3.41
CA LEU A 7 -1.52 -4.62 -4.22
C LEU A 7 -2.00 -3.39 -3.44
N TYR A 8 -3.06 -3.56 -2.63
CA TYR A 8 -3.65 -2.50 -1.82
C TYR A 8 -2.84 -2.19 -0.55
N THR A 9 -2.36 -3.19 0.18
CA THR A 9 -1.72 -2.95 1.49
C THR A 9 -0.19 -2.87 1.44
N CYS A 10 0.44 -3.35 0.37
CA CYS A 10 1.90 -3.28 0.19
C CYS A 10 2.32 -2.35 -0.95
N GLY A 11 1.35 -1.72 -1.63
CA GLY A 11 1.60 -0.71 -2.67
C GLY A 11 2.48 -1.22 -3.82
N LEU A 12 2.38 -2.49 -4.20
CA LEU A 12 3.29 -3.11 -5.17
C LEU A 12 3.12 -2.53 -6.58
N ARG A 13 4.23 -2.36 -7.31
CA ARG A 13 4.17 -2.14 -8.78
C ARG A 13 3.80 -3.44 -9.46
N ARG A 14 3.22 -3.34 -10.67
CA ARG A 14 2.86 -4.50 -11.51
C ARG A 14 4.01 -5.51 -11.68
N ALA A 15 5.22 -5.03 -11.95
CA ALA A 15 6.41 -5.87 -12.14
C ALA A 15 6.90 -6.50 -10.83
N GLU A 16 6.81 -5.76 -9.72
CA GLU A 16 7.17 -6.26 -8.39
C GLU A 16 6.21 -7.38 -7.97
N MET A 17 4.91 -7.18 -8.18
CA MET A 17 3.86 -8.14 -7.85
C MET A 17 4.06 -9.50 -8.53
N VAL A 18 4.30 -9.51 -9.84
CA VAL A 18 4.57 -10.76 -10.56
C VAL A 18 5.94 -11.32 -10.24
N GLY A 19 6.87 -10.50 -9.75
CA GLY A 19 8.27 -10.84 -9.46
C GLY A 19 8.49 -11.48 -8.08
N LEU A 20 7.51 -11.47 -7.18
CA LEU A 20 7.63 -12.07 -5.85
C LEU A 20 7.86 -13.59 -5.91
N ASP A 21 8.72 -14.08 -5.03
CA ASP A 21 8.93 -15.49 -4.74
C ASP A 21 8.38 -15.84 -3.35
N VAL A 22 8.12 -17.13 -3.10
CA VAL A 22 7.68 -17.60 -1.77
C VAL A 22 8.72 -17.24 -0.69
N ALA A 23 10.01 -17.33 -1.02
CA ALA A 23 11.11 -16.97 -0.11
C ALA A 23 11.20 -15.47 0.20
N ASP A 24 10.45 -14.61 -0.50
CA ASP A 24 10.38 -13.19 -0.19
C ASP A 24 9.42 -12.90 0.97
N TYR A 25 8.56 -13.85 1.38
CA TYR A 25 7.58 -13.70 2.44
C TYR A 25 7.92 -14.56 3.66
N ASP A 26 7.96 -13.94 4.83
CA ASP A 26 8.05 -14.63 6.11
C ASP A 26 6.67 -14.61 6.81
N PRO A 27 5.99 -15.76 6.92
CA PRO A 27 4.67 -15.84 7.56
C PRO A 27 4.72 -15.60 9.08
N THR A 28 5.87 -15.76 9.72
CA THR A 28 6.02 -15.57 11.18
C THR A 28 5.99 -14.09 11.54
N THR A 29 6.73 -13.29 10.78
CA THR A 29 6.88 -11.85 11.02
C THR A 29 5.95 -11.00 10.15
N GLY A 30 5.31 -11.60 9.15
CA GLY A 30 4.56 -10.89 8.12
C GLY A 30 5.44 -10.08 7.16
N ALA A 31 6.76 -10.22 7.23
CA ALA A 31 7.68 -9.44 6.43
C ALA A 31 7.67 -9.88 4.96
N LEU A 32 7.55 -8.92 4.04
CA LEU A 32 7.61 -9.14 2.59
C LEU A 32 8.74 -8.31 1.98
N ARG A 33 9.74 -8.99 1.42
CA ARG A 33 10.87 -8.37 0.72
C ARG A 33 10.46 -8.03 -0.71
N ILE A 34 10.59 -6.76 -1.10
CA ILE A 34 10.19 -6.29 -2.42
C ILE A 34 11.41 -5.76 -3.18
N ARG A 35 11.73 -6.42 -4.29
CA ARG A 35 12.82 -6.05 -5.20
C ARG A 35 12.32 -5.05 -6.25
N GLY A 36 12.79 -3.81 -6.15
CA GLY A 36 12.46 -2.70 -7.05
C GLY A 36 13.46 -2.48 -8.18
N LYS A 37 13.24 -1.41 -8.96
CA LYS A 37 14.13 -1.03 -10.07
C LYS A 37 15.54 -0.71 -9.55
N GLY A 38 16.56 -1.22 -10.25
CA GLY A 38 17.96 -0.96 -9.94
C GLY A 38 18.49 -1.73 -8.73
N GLY A 39 17.87 -2.88 -8.39
CA GLY A 39 18.30 -3.73 -7.28
C GLY A 39 17.95 -3.18 -5.90
N LYS A 40 17.22 -2.06 -5.82
CA LYS A 40 16.79 -1.49 -4.54
C LYS A 40 15.72 -2.36 -3.90
N GLU A 41 15.97 -2.79 -2.68
CA GLU A 41 15.00 -3.55 -1.89
C GLU A 41 14.28 -2.63 -0.91
N ARG A 42 13.03 -3.01 -0.59
CA ARG A 42 12.29 -2.44 0.53
C ARG A 42 11.50 -3.53 1.23
N LEU A 43 11.23 -3.31 2.50
CA LEU A 43 10.38 -4.17 3.30
C LEU A 43 8.95 -3.63 3.30
N ALA A 44 7.98 -4.52 3.16
CA ALA A 44 6.59 -4.26 3.49
C ALA A 44 6.13 -5.27 4.56
N HIS A 45 5.04 -4.95 5.24
CA HIS A 45 4.42 -5.82 6.22
C HIS A 45 3.05 -6.28 5.73
N VAL A 46 2.87 -7.58 5.62
CA VAL A 46 1.62 -8.26 5.30
C VAL A 46 0.90 -8.48 6.62
N VAL A 47 -0.05 -7.60 6.91
CA VAL A 47 -0.79 -7.56 8.18
C VAL A 47 -2.29 -7.63 7.95
N ASN A 48 -3.04 -7.89 9.02
CA ASN A 48 -4.51 -7.97 9.03
C ASN A 48 -5.02 -8.99 7.99
N GLY A 49 -6.20 -8.77 7.41
CA GLY A 49 -6.80 -9.67 6.42
C GLY A 49 -5.96 -9.93 5.17
N THR A 50 -4.89 -9.18 4.92
CA THR A 50 -3.93 -9.51 3.85
C THR A 50 -3.13 -10.78 4.19
N ALA A 51 -2.78 -10.98 5.47
CA ALA A 51 -2.09 -12.18 5.92
C ALA A 51 -2.99 -13.41 5.76
N ASP A 52 -4.26 -13.31 6.16
CA ASP A 52 -5.24 -14.40 6.01
C ASP A 52 -5.43 -14.76 4.52
N ALA A 53 -5.65 -13.74 3.67
CA ALA A 53 -5.82 -13.95 2.25
C ALA A 53 -4.58 -14.57 1.58
N LEU A 54 -3.38 -14.24 2.07
CA LEU A 54 -2.13 -14.81 1.58
C LEU A 54 -1.92 -16.25 2.08
N ALA A 55 -2.29 -16.54 3.33
CA ALA A 55 -2.24 -17.88 3.91
C ALA A 55 -3.17 -18.84 3.13
N ASP A 56 -4.41 -18.42 2.85
CA ASP A 56 -5.35 -19.19 2.02
C ASP A 56 -4.77 -19.51 0.64
N TRP A 57 -4.11 -18.52 0.03
CA TRP A 57 -3.44 -18.73 -1.25
C TRP A 57 -2.30 -19.74 -1.14
N LEU A 58 -1.44 -19.62 -0.12
CA LEU A 58 -0.32 -20.53 0.10
C LEU A 58 -0.79 -21.97 0.36
N ALA A 59 -1.94 -22.16 1.02
CA ALA A 59 -2.55 -23.47 1.22
C ALA A 59 -2.93 -24.14 -0.12
N VAL A 60 -3.46 -23.37 -1.08
CA VAL A 60 -3.81 -23.87 -2.42
C VAL A 60 -2.57 -24.03 -3.31
N ARG A 61 -1.63 -23.10 -3.22
CA ARG A 61 -0.43 -23.02 -4.05
C ARG A 61 0.63 -24.04 -3.63
N GLY A 62 0.68 -24.42 -2.35
CA GLY A 62 1.65 -25.35 -1.77
C GLY A 62 2.98 -24.70 -1.38
N ASP A 63 3.93 -25.51 -0.94
CA ASP A 63 5.22 -25.10 -0.34
C ASP A 63 6.40 -25.06 -1.32
N ARG A 64 6.21 -25.54 -2.56
CA ARG A 64 7.28 -25.65 -3.56
C ARG A 64 8.07 -24.34 -3.74
N PRO A 65 9.40 -24.33 -3.83
CA PRO A 65 10.14 -23.10 -4.11
C PRO A 65 9.74 -22.46 -5.46
N GLY A 66 9.84 -21.12 -5.55
CA GLY A 66 9.62 -20.36 -6.79
C GLY A 66 8.64 -19.21 -6.62
N ALA A 67 7.99 -18.84 -7.73
CA ALA A 67 7.09 -17.69 -7.79
C ALA A 67 5.97 -17.77 -6.72
N LEU A 68 5.68 -16.64 -6.08
CA LEU A 68 4.59 -16.53 -5.12
C LEU A 68 3.24 -16.68 -5.82
N PHE A 69 3.07 -16.03 -6.98
CA PHE A 69 1.87 -16.14 -7.81
C PHE A 69 2.19 -16.85 -9.12
N CYS A 70 1.55 -18.00 -9.30
CA CYS A 70 1.76 -18.84 -10.46
C CYS A 70 0.64 -18.67 -11.50
N SER A 71 0.93 -19.05 -12.75
CA SER A 71 -0.06 -19.01 -13.83
C SER A 71 -1.06 -20.16 -13.66
N ILE A 72 -2.33 -19.88 -13.95
CA ILE A 72 -3.43 -20.84 -13.87
C ILE A 72 -3.92 -21.11 -15.29
N ARG A 73 -3.93 -22.39 -15.68
CA ARG A 73 -4.46 -22.83 -16.99
C ARG A 73 -5.98 -22.90 -16.95
N LYS A 74 -6.57 -22.97 -18.15
CA LYS A 74 -8.00 -23.26 -18.32
C LYS A 74 -8.35 -24.55 -17.57
N GLY A 75 -9.42 -24.53 -16.78
CA GLY A 75 -9.81 -25.64 -15.89
C GLY A 75 -9.31 -25.51 -14.44
N GLY A 76 -8.61 -24.44 -14.08
CA GLY A 76 -8.21 -24.17 -12.68
C GLY A 76 -6.90 -24.83 -12.26
N HIS A 77 -6.20 -25.49 -13.18
CA HIS A 77 -4.93 -26.15 -12.89
C HIS A 77 -3.80 -25.13 -12.71
N LEU A 78 -3.21 -25.14 -11.51
CA LEU A 78 -1.99 -24.41 -11.21
C LEU A 78 -0.82 -24.97 -12.02
N THR A 79 -0.08 -24.06 -12.63
CA THR A 79 1.25 -24.37 -13.17
C THR A 79 2.29 -23.85 -12.20
N TRP A 80 3.52 -24.35 -12.29
CA TRP A 80 4.65 -23.80 -11.53
C TRP A 80 5.33 -22.62 -12.24
N GLN A 81 4.72 -22.13 -13.31
CA GLN A 81 5.22 -20.99 -14.08
C GLN A 81 4.78 -19.68 -13.42
N ARG A 82 5.66 -18.67 -13.44
CA ARG A 82 5.34 -17.34 -12.91
C ARG A 82 4.16 -16.72 -13.64
N MET A 83 3.26 -16.09 -12.90
CA MET A 83 2.16 -15.31 -13.49
C MET A 83 2.71 -14.15 -14.32
N THR A 84 2.11 -13.90 -15.49
CA THR A 84 2.51 -12.76 -16.34
C THR A 84 1.78 -11.47 -15.94
N THR A 85 2.35 -10.32 -16.30
CA THR A 85 1.71 -9.01 -16.09
C THR A 85 0.38 -8.89 -16.84
N THR A 86 0.25 -9.54 -18.00
CA THR A 86 -0.99 -9.63 -18.77
C THR A 86 -2.04 -10.45 -18.05
N ALA A 87 -1.66 -11.59 -17.46
CA ALA A 87 -2.59 -12.41 -16.68
C ALA A 87 -3.09 -11.66 -15.44
N LEU A 88 -2.19 -10.94 -14.75
CA LEU A 88 -2.55 -10.08 -13.62
C LEU A 88 -3.57 -9.00 -14.04
N HIS A 89 -3.31 -8.30 -15.15
CA HIS A 89 -4.24 -7.29 -15.66
C HIS A 89 -5.62 -7.88 -15.96
N LYS A 90 -5.68 -8.99 -16.71
CA LYS A 90 -6.94 -9.67 -17.03
C LYS A 90 -7.70 -10.09 -15.78
N MET A 91 -6.99 -10.59 -14.76
CA MET A 91 -7.60 -10.96 -13.49
C MET A 91 -8.22 -9.75 -12.78
N LEU A 92 -7.50 -8.63 -12.67
CA LEU A 92 -8.02 -7.42 -12.04
C LEU A 92 -9.23 -6.86 -12.79
N THR A 93 -9.18 -6.82 -14.13
CA THR A 93 -10.32 -6.38 -14.94
C THR A 93 -11.53 -7.28 -14.75
N GLY A 94 -11.35 -8.61 -14.75
CA GLY A 94 -12.42 -9.57 -14.52
C GLY A 94 -13.07 -9.39 -13.15
N ARG A 95 -12.26 -9.26 -12.09
CA ARG A 95 -12.77 -9.02 -10.73
C ARG A 95 -13.47 -7.68 -10.57
N ALA A 96 -12.98 -6.62 -11.23
CA ALA A 96 -13.64 -5.33 -11.23
C ALA A 96 -15.04 -5.40 -11.86
N LEU A 97 -15.15 -6.12 -12.99
CA LEU A 97 -16.41 -6.34 -13.68
C LEU A 97 -17.40 -7.14 -12.81
N GLU A 98 -16.94 -8.24 -12.21
CA GLU A 98 -17.76 -9.07 -11.31
C GLU A 98 -18.27 -8.28 -10.10
N ALA A 99 -17.44 -7.37 -9.57
CA ALA A 99 -17.82 -6.51 -8.44
C ALA A 99 -18.67 -5.30 -8.84
N GLY A 100 -18.96 -5.10 -10.13
CA GLY A 100 -19.73 -3.94 -10.61
C GLY A 100 -19.02 -2.59 -10.42
N VAL A 101 -17.69 -2.60 -10.29
CA VAL A 101 -16.87 -1.38 -10.11
C VAL A 101 -16.17 -1.00 -11.42
N LYS A 102 -15.70 0.25 -11.49
CA LYS A 102 -14.89 0.70 -12.62
C LYS A 102 -13.64 -0.17 -12.77
N PRO A 103 -13.15 -0.40 -14.01
CA PRO A 103 -11.91 -1.11 -14.23
C PRO A 103 -10.78 -0.52 -13.39
N LEU A 104 -10.09 -1.38 -12.65
CA LEU A 104 -8.98 -0.99 -11.78
C LEU A 104 -7.69 -1.67 -12.24
N SER A 105 -6.61 -0.91 -12.19
CA SER A 105 -5.27 -1.40 -12.48
C SER A 105 -4.43 -1.53 -11.21
N CYS A 106 -3.26 -2.18 -11.31
CA CYS A 106 -2.28 -2.17 -10.23
C CYS A 106 -1.86 -0.75 -9.84
N HIS A 107 -1.86 0.18 -10.82
CA HIS A 107 -1.53 1.57 -10.55
C HIS A 107 -2.59 2.23 -9.66
N ASP A 108 -3.87 1.98 -9.93
CA ASP A 108 -4.97 2.57 -9.15
C ASP A 108 -4.96 2.08 -7.70
N LEU A 109 -4.81 0.78 -7.48
CA LEU A 109 -4.69 0.23 -6.11
C LEU A 109 -3.51 0.82 -5.35
N ARG A 110 -2.37 1.01 -6.02
CA ARG A 110 -1.20 1.64 -5.43
C ARG A 110 -1.40 3.13 -5.15
N ARG A 111 -2.19 3.84 -5.96
CA ARG A 111 -2.57 5.23 -5.67
C ARG A 111 -3.44 5.28 -4.42
N THR A 112 -4.42 4.38 -4.31
CA THR A 112 -5.28 4.26 -3.12
C THR A 112 -4.44 3.95 -1.88
N PHE A 113 -3.51 3.01 -1.94
CA PHE A 113 -2.55 2.74 -0.85
C PHE A 113 -1.86 4.00 -0.33
N VAL A 114 -1.30 4.80 -1.24
CA VAL A 114 -0.58 6.03 -0.88
C VAL A 114 -1.54 7.06 -0.29
N SER A 115 -2.70 7.28 -0.92
CA SER A 115 -3.70 8.22 -0.43
C SER A 115 -4.23 7.83 0.95
N ASP A 116 -4.62 6.57 1.15
CA ASP A 116 -5.22 6.10 2.41
C ASP A 116 -4.23 6.16 3.57
N LEU A 117 -2.94 5.86 3.34
CA LEU A 117 -1.93 6.04 4.38
C LEU A 117 -1.75 7.50 4.78
N LEU A 118 -1.72 8.41 3.79
CA LEU A 118 -1.63 9.85 4.06
C LEU A 118 -2.90 10.32 4.77
N ASP A 119 -4.09 10.00 4.26
CA ASP A 119 -5.36 10.38 4.88
C ASP A 119 -5.49 9.80 6.30
N GLY A 120 -4.93 8.60 6.54
CA GLY A 120 -4.81 7.97 7.87
C GLY A 120 -3.77 8.59 8.81
N GLY A 121 -3.07 9.64 8.39
CA GLY A 121 -2.13 10.39 9.23
C GLY A 121 -0.68 9.96 9.13
N ALA A 122 -0.32 9.02 8.25
CA ALA A 122 1.08 8.63 8.08
C ALA A 122 1.93 9.80 7.56
N ASP A 123 3.18 9.82 7.99
CA ASP A 123 4.18 10.76 7.53
C ASP A 123 4.55 10.50 6.06
N ILE A 124 4.77 11.58 5.30
CA ILE A 124 5.02 11.52 3.86
C ILE A 124 6.31 10.77 3.51
N ALA A 125 7.36 10.88 4.33
CA ALA A 125 8.62 10.17 4.10
C ALA A 125 8.42 8.66 4.32
N THR A 126 7.65 8.28 5.34
CA THR A 126 7.26 6.88 5.57
C THR A 126 6.48 6.31 4.39
N VAL A 127 5.46 7.02 3.91
CA VAL A 127 4.67 6.58 2.74
C VAL A 127 5.52 6.51 1.47
N GLN A 128 6.44 7.46 1.28
CA GLN A 128 7.38 7.45 0.15
C GLN A 128 8.29 6.22 0.17
N GLN A 129 8.81 5.83 1.33
CA GLN A 129 9.64 4.63 1.50
C GLN A 129 8.83 3.35 1.23
N LEU A 130 7.64 3.23 1.81
CA LEU A 130 6.76 2.07 1.62
C LEU A 130 6.34 1.90 0.16
N ALA A 131 5.98 3.00 -0.51
CA ALA A 131 5.71 2.98 -1.94
C ALA A 131 7.01 2.69 -2.73
N GLY A 132 8.17 3.10 -2.25
CA GLY A 132 9.43 3.05 -2.99
C GLY A 132 9.48 4.10 -4.11
N HIS A 133 8.93 5.30 -3.86
CA HIS A 133 9.07 6.43 -4.77
C HIS A 133 10.46 7.04 -4.66
N ALA A 134 11.08 7.35 -5.81
CA ALA A 134 12.41 7.97 -5.84
C ALA A 134 12.42 9.43 -5.37
N SER A 135 11.25 10.09 -5.42
CA SER A 135 11.10 11.49 -5.04
C SER A 135 9.85 11.67 -4.18
N VAL A 136 9.99 12.42 -3.09
CA VAL A 136 8.89 12.85 -2.22
C VAL A 136 7.83 13.62 -3.01
N THR A 137 8.22 14.38 -4.03
CA THR A 137 7.29 15.13 -4.91
C THR A 137 6.28 14.21 -5.59
N THR A 138 6.64 12.94 -5.86
CA THR A 138 5.70 11.96 -6.43
C THR A 138 4.64 11.56 -5.41
N THR A 139 5.03 11.41 -4.14
CA THR A 139 4.12 11.10 -3.02
C THR A 139 3.26 12.30 -2.66
N ALA A 140 3.82 13.52 -2.67
CA ALA A 140 3.13 14.75 -2.32
C ALA A 140 1.91 15.06 -3.21
N ARG A 141 1.89 14.58 -4.46
CA ARG A 141 0.73 14.68 -5.37
C ARG A 141 -0.53 14.00 -4.83
N TYR A 142 -0.38 13.09 -3.87
CA TYR A 142 -1.48 12.35 -3.24
C TYR A 142 -1.88 12.90 -1.88
N ASP A 143 -1.12 13.85 -1.31
CA ASP A 143 -1.43 14.41 -0.01
C ASP A 143 -2.51 15.49 -0.15
N ARG A 144 -3.71 15.20 0.38
CA ARG A 144 -4.86 16.11 0.37
C ARG A 144 -4.99 16.92 1.66
N ARG A 145 -4.07 16.73 2.62
CA ARG A 145 -4.07 17.39 3.92
C ARG A 145 -3.33 18.75 4.02
N PRO A 146 -2.73 19.39 2.99
CA PRO A 146 -1.81 20.51 3.19
C PRO A 146 -2.28 21.59 4.17
N GLU A 147 -3.53 22.05 4.07
CA GLU A 147 -4.05 23.10 4.94
C GLU A 147 -4.27 22.62 6.39
N GLN A 148 -4.86 21.43 6.55
CA GLN A 148 -5.08 20.83 7.87
C GLN A 148 -3.76 20.52 8.58
N THR A 149 -2.77 20.02 7.85
CA THR A 149 -1.43 19.73 8.38
C THR A 149 -0.72 21.00 8.81
N ARG A 150 -0.77 22.08 8.01
CA ARG A 150 -0.19 23.38 8.37
C ARG A 150 -0.81 23.97 9.62
N ARG A 151 -2.14 23.91 9.72
CA ARG A 151 -2.87 24.39 10.91
C ARG A 151 -2.50 23.60 12.16
N LYS A 152 -2.52 22.26 12.11
CA LYS A 152 -2.10 21.41 13.23
C LYS A 152 -0.66 21.70 13.66
N ALA A 153 0.26 21.86 12.69
CA ALA A 153 1.65 22.18 12.99
C ALA A 153 1.81 23.54 13.70
N ALA A 154 1.01 24.54 13.31
CA ALA A 154 0.98 25.82 14.01
C ALA A 154 0.40 25.70 15.44
N GLU A 155 -0.64 24.88 15.64
CA GLU A 155 -1.27 24.65 16.94
C GLU A 155 -0.35 23.91 17.93
N MET A 156 0.65 23.14 17.46
CA MET A 156 1.66 22.51 18.32
C MET A 156 2.61 23.52 18.98
N LEU A 157 2.71 24.74 18.43
CA LEU A 157 3.55 25.79 18.98
C LEU A 157 2.77 26.54 20.07
N HIS A 158 3.02 26.19 21.34
CA HIS A 158 2.40 26.88 22.45
C HIS A 158 3.21 28.12 22.86
N VAL A 159 2.57 29.29 22.82
CA VAL A 159 3.09 30.52 23.42
C VAL A 159 2.32 30.75 24.73
N PRO A 160 2.97 30.75 25.91
CA PRO A 160 2.32 30.97 27.20
C PRO A 160 2.00 32.47 27.42
N TYR A 161 1.26 33.06 26.47
CA TYR A 161 0.86 34.47 26.50
C TYR A 161 -0.56 34.60 27.08
N ARG A 162 -0.69 35.31 28.21
CA ARG A 162 -1.98 35.79 28.69
C ARG A 162 -2.28 37.14 28.04
N ARG A 163 -3.40 37.21 27.32
CA ARG A 163 -3.93 38.47 26.78
C ARG A 163 -4.07 39.49 27.92
N ARG A 164 -3.40 40.64 27.82
CA ARG A 164 -3.66 41.76 28.72
C ARG A 164 -4.95 42.44 28.28
N GLY A 165 -5.96 42.48 29.15
CA GLY A 165 -7.10 43.40 29.02
C GLY A 165 -8.48 42.80 29.29
N ALA A 166 -8.84 42.68 30.56
CA ALA A 166 -10.21 42.86 31.05
C ALA A 166 -10.19 43.71 32.34
N LEU A 167 -9.32 44.73 32.37
CA LEU A 167 -9.23 45.72 33.46
C LEU A 167 -9.74 47.10 32.99
N LEU A 168 -10.73 47.11 32.09
CA LEU A 168 -11.48 48.32 31.72
C LEU A 168 -12.97 48.05 31.90
N ASP A 169 -13.35 47.66 33.11
CA ASP A 169 -14.72 47.82 33.61
C ASP A 169 -14.73 47.82 35.13
N LYS A 170 -14.30 48.94 35.73
CA LYS A 170 -14.83 49.42 37.01
C LYS A 170 -14.83 50.94 36.94
N SER A 171 -15.99 51.45 36.56
CA SER A 171 -16.57 52.74 36.97
C SER A 171 -15.98 53.27 38.27
N TRP A 172 -15.50 54.52 38.25
CA TRP A 172 -15.92 55.68 39.06
C TRP A 172 -15.38 56.96 38.41
#